data_AF-A0A6B3FWZ7-F1
#
_entry.id   AF-A0A6B3FWZ7-F1
#
_cell.length_a   1.000
_cell.length_b   1.000
_cell.length_c   1.000
_cell.angle_alpha   90.00
_cell.angle_beta   90.00
_cell.angle_gamma   90.00
#
_symmetry.space_group_name_H-M   'P 1'
#
loop_
_entity.id
_entity.type
_entity.pdbx_description
1 polymer ?
#
loop_
_entity_poly.entity_id
_entity_poly.type
_entity_poly.pdbx_seq_one_letter_code
_entity_poly.pdbx_strand_id
1 'polypeptide(L)' 'DSADPLLGYFDAVQERTLDFVAGLEGHALDRIVDENWSPPVTLGVRLISVVAEDLQHAGQAAFVRGALERA' A
#
# COMPACT_ATOMS: atom_id res chain seq x y z
N ASP A 1 -19.63 -17.13 0.30
CA ASP A 1 -18.33 -16.54 0.69
C ASP A 1 -18.54 -15.15 1.24
N SER A 2 -18.08 -14.89 2.46
CA SER A 2 -18.16 -13.55 3.08
C SER A 2 -16.85 -12.79 2.88
N ALA A 3 -16.95 -11.45 2.81
CA ALA A 3 -15.78 -10.57 2.68
C ALA A 3 -15.04 -10.35 4.00
N ASP A 4 -15.60 -10.81 5.12
CA ASP A 4 -15.12 -10.50 6.48
C ASP A 4 -13.65 -10.86 6.71
N PRO A 5 -13.12 -12.02 6.25
CA PRO A 5 -11.71 -12.33 6.43
C PRO A 5 -10.77 -11.36 5.70
N LEU A 6 -11.19 -10.83 4.54
CA LEU A 6 -10.41 -9.86 3.77
C LEU A 6 -10.43 -8.49 4.44
N LEU A 7 -11.59 -8.07 4.97
CA LEU A 7 -11.71 -6.82 5.72
C LEU A 7 -10.90 -6.86 7.01
N GLY A 8 -10.97 -7.97 7.76
CA GLY A 8 -10.16 -8.15 8.96
C GLY A 8 -8.65 -8.17 8.66
N TYR A 9 -8.25 -8.75 7.53
CA TYR A 9 -6.85 -8.69 7.09
C TYR A 9 -6.42 -7.25 6.74
N PHE A 10 -7.25 -6.50 6.03
CA PHE A 10 -6.99 -5.10 5.71
C PHE A 10 -6.78 -4.28 6.98
N ASP A 11 -7.68 -4.39 7.97
CA ASP A 11 -7.56 -3.65 9.22
C ASP A 11 -6.25 -3.97 9.96
N ALA A 12 -5.88 -5.25 10.06
CA ALA A 12 -4.64 -5.69 10.71
C ALA A 12 -3.38 -5.19 10.00
N VAL A 13 -3.36 -5.20 8.66
CA VAL A 13 -2.22 -4.67 7.88
C VAL A 13 -2.13 -3.16 7.99
N GLN A 14 -3.27 -2.46 7.97
CA GLN A 14 -3.32 -1.01 8.09
C GLN A 14 -2.79 -0.55 9.46
N GLU A 15 -3.25 -1.16 10.56
CA GLU A 15 -2.75 -0.88 11.92
C GLU A 15 -1.23 -1.03 11.98
N ARG A 16 -0.71 -2.17 11.54
CA ARG A 16 0.74 -2.43 11.50
C ARG A 16 1.51 -1.44 10.64
N THR A 17 0.92 -1.02 9.52
CA THR A 17 1.54 -0.06 8.59
C THR A 17 1.63 1.32 9.22
N LEU A 18 0.57 1.77 9.89
CA LEU A 18 0.55 3.04 10.60
C LEU A 18 1.59 3.07 11.73
N ASP A 19 1.67 2.01 12.54
CA ASP A 19 2.67 1.90 13.59
C ASP A 19 4.10 1.94 13.04
N PHE A 20 4.34 1.22 11.93
CA PHE A 20 5.65 1.22 11.27
C PHE A 20 6.03 2.61 10.78
N VAL A 21 5.14 3.30 10.06
CA VAL A 21 5.41 4.62 9.48
C VAL A 21 5.56 5.68 10.56
N ALA A 22 4.77 5.63 11.63
CA ALA A 22 4.85 6.57 12.75
C ALA A 22 6.21 6.52 13.47
N GLY A 23 6.88 5.36 13.46
CA GLY A 23 8.21 5.18 14.04
C GLY A 23 9.38 5.58 13.14
N LEU A 24 9.15 6.03 11.90
CA LEU A 24 10.24 6.34 10.97
C LEU A 24 10.81 7.74 11.21
N GLU A 25 12.14 7.79 11.29
CA GLU A 25 12.89 9.03 11.19
C GLU A 25 13.29 9.31 9.73
N GLY A 26 13.46 10.58 9.36
CA GLY A 26 13.72 10.98 7.96
C GLY A 26 14.93 10.29 7.33
N HIS A 27 16.00 10.06 8.10
CA HIS A 27 17.21 9.38 7.63
C HIS A 27 16.97 7.90 7.29
N ALA A 28 15.93 7.27 7.84
CA ALA A 28 15.59 5.88 7.54
C ALA A 28 15.11 5.69 6.10
N LEU A 29 14.63 6.77 5.44
CA LEU A 29 14.11 6.72 4.07
C LEU A 29 15.20 6.42 3.03
N ASP A 30 16.46 6.72 3.33
CA ASP A 30 17.60 6.48 2.44
C ASP A 30 18.11 5.03 2.49
N ARG A 31 17.64 4.23 3.46
CA ARG A 31 18.04 2.83 3.61
C ARG A 31 17.66 2.02 2.35
N ILE A 32 18.63 1.31 1.77
CA ILE A 32 18.37 0.37 0.67
C ILE A 32 17.59 -0.83 1.20
N VAL A 33 16.46 -1.13 0.57
CA VAL A 33 15.60 -2.28 0.91
C VAL A 33 15.60 -3.36 -0.16
N ASP A 34 16.08 -3.04 -1.37
CA ASP A 34 16.18 -4.00 -2.47
C ASP A 34 17.31 -3.60 -3.43
N GLU A 35 18.37 -4.40 -3.47
CA GLU A 35 19.56 -4.20 -4.32
C GLU A 35 19.38 -4.77 -5.73
N ASN A 36 18.30 -5.49 -6.01
CA ASN A 36 18.07 -6.16 -7.29
C ASN A 36 17.50 -5.23 -8.38
N TRP A 37 17.37 -3.94 -8.09
CA TRP A 37 16.91 -2.91 -9.02
C TRP A 37 18.06 -1.96 -9.39
N SER A 38 17.93 -1.29 -10.53
CA SER A 38 18.89 -0.27 -10.99
C SER A 38 18.15 1.03 -11.32
N PRO A 39 18.22 2.07 -10.46
CA PRO A 39 18.96 2.11 -9.19
C PRO A 39 18.34 1.21 -8.09
N PRO A 40 19.12 0.81 -7.07
CA PRO A 40 18.60 0.10 -5.89
C PRO A 40 17.45 0.88 -5.24
N VAL A 41 16.47 0.15 -4.71
CA VAL A 41 15.27 0.76 -4.12
C VAL A 41 15.54 1.13 -2.67
N THR A 42 15.36 2.41 -2.34
CA THR A 42 15.36 2.90 -0.95
C THR A 42 14.01 2.63 -0.28
N LEU A 43 13.98 2.69 1.06
CA LEU A 43 12.73 2.61 1.82
C LEU A 43 11.74 3.69 1.38
N GLY A 44 12.20 4.92 1.17
CA GLY A 44 11.36 6.02 0.70
C GLY A 44 10.71 5.72 -0.65
N VAL A 45 11.49 5.21 -1.62
CA VAL A 45 10.95 4.79 -2.92
C VAL A 45 9.92 3.68 -2.75
N ARG A 46 10.21 2.66 -1.92
CA ARG A 46 9.28 1.55 -1.68
C ARG A 46 7.95 2.02 -1.08
N LEU A 47 7.98 2.93 -0.11
CA LEU A 47 6.77 3.48 0.51
C LEU A 47 5.92 4.26 -0.50
N ILE A 48 6.55 5.08 -1.34
CA ILE A 48 5.85 5.79 -2.42
C ILE A 48 5.25 4.79 -3.41
N SER A 49 5.98 3.73 -3.77
CA SER A 49 5.46 2.69 -4.68
C SER A 49 4.22 1.99 -4.13
N VAL A 50 4.18 1.68 -2.83
CA VAL A 50 3.00 1.08 -2.17
C VAL A 50 1.81 2.03 -2.27
N VAL A 51 1.96 3.30 -1.88
CA VAL A 51 0.88 4.30 -1.98
C VAL A 51 0.37 4.46 -3.42
N ALA A 52 1.28 4.47 -4.40
CA ALA A 52 0.91 4.57 -5.80
C ALA A 52 0.09 3.35 -6.28
N GLU A 53 0.36 2.16 -5.76
CA GLU A 53 -0.37 0.93 -6.09
C GLU A 53 -1.74 0.90 -5.41
N ASP A 54 -1.83 1.29 -4.13
CA ASP A 54 -3.10 1.44 -3.40
C ASP A 54 -4.07 2.38 -4.13
N LEU A 55 -3.57 3.52 -4.62
CA LEU A 55 -4.38 4.49 -5.38
C LEU A 55 -4.88 3.92 -6.71
N GLN A 56 -4.06 3.12 -7.40
CA GLN A 56 -4.49 2.46 -8.64
C GLN A 56 -5.59 1.43 -8.36
N HIS A 57 -5.46 0.62 -7.32
CA HIS A 57 -6.50 -0.35 -6.95
C HIS A 57 -7.78 0.29 -6.44
N ALA A 58 -7.70 1.35 -5.64
CA ALA A 58 -8.87 2.12 -5.22
C ALA A 58 -9.62 2.68 -6.44
N GLY A 59 -8.91 3.20 -7.44
CA GLY A 59 -9.49 3.66 -8.70
C GLY A 59 -10.19 2.54 -9.47
N GLN A 60 -9.54 1.38 -9.61
CA GLN A 60 -10.13 0.20 -10.26
C GLN A 60 -11.38 -0.30 -9.55
N ALA A 61 -11.37 -0.38 -8.22
CA ALA A 61 -12.51 -0.78 -7.41
C ALA A 61 -13.69 0.20 -7.56
N ALA A 62 -13.41 1.50 -7.54
CA ALA A 62 -14.42 2.53 -7.75
C ALA A 62 -15.03 2.45 -9.16
N PHE A 63 -14.22 2.16 -10.18
CA PHE A 63 -14.71 1.96 -11.55
C PHE A 63 -15.67 0.76 -11.65
N VAL A 64 -15.28 -0.39 -11.09
CA VAL A 64 -16.12 -1.60 -11.08
C VAL A 64 -17.42 -1.36 -10.32
N ARG A 65 -17.36 -0.76 -9.12
CA ARG A 65 -18.55 -0.40 -8.35
C ARG A 65 -19.50 0.46 -9.17
N GLY A 66 -18.99 1.52 -9.79
CA GLY A 66 -19.80 2.41 -10.61
C GLY A 66 -20.40 1.73 -11.84
N ALA A 67 -19.73 0.73 -12.43
CA ALA A 67 -20.29 -0.06 -13.53
C ALA A 67 -21.46 -0.94 -13.06
N LEU A 68 -21.35 -1.55 -11.87
CA LEU A 68 -22.41 -2.37 -11.27
C LEU A 68 -23.63 -1.53 -10.86
N GLU A 69 -23.42 -0.34 -10.31
CA GLU A 69 -24.51 0.56 -9.88
C GLU A 69 -25.31 1.15 -11.07
N ARG A 70 -24.73 1.16 -12.27
CA ARG A 70 -25.37 1.67 -13.50
C ARG A 70 -25.98 0.58 -14.38
N ALA A 71 -25.70 -0.69 -14.10
CA ALA A 71 -26.28 -1.84 -14.80
C ALA A 71 -27.72 -2.08 -14.31
#